data_AF-A0A8S0G7X5-F1
#
_entry.id   AF-A0A8S0G7X5-F1
#
_cell.length_a   1.000
_cell.length_b   1.000
_cell.length_c   1.000
_cell.angle_alpha   90.00
_cell.angle_beta   90.00
_cell.angle_gamma   90.00
#
_symmetry.space_group_name_H-M   'P 1'
#
loop_
_entity.id
_entity.type
_entity.pdbx_description
1 polymer ?
#
loop_
_entity_poly.entity_id
_entity_poly.type
_entity_poly.pdbx_seq_one_letter_code
_entity_poly.pdbx_strand_id
1 'polypeptide(L)' 'MALVDRALQAPEYGEHATGPAQDEEFVLAHADNVEAAGFVSHLKLPHYVDFQAELELLKRLQQEQNHG' A
#
# COMPACT_ATOMS: atom_id res chain seq x y z
N MET A 1 -9.47 -12.55 -17.80
CA MET A 1 -8.61 -13.23 -16.80
C MET A 1 -7.42 -13.98 -17.41
N ALA A 2 -7.52 -14.57 -18.61
CA ALA A 2 -6.43 -15.35 -19.21
C ALA A 2 -5.06 -14.64 -19.35
N LEU A 3 -5.04 -13.31 -19.58
CA LEU A 3 -3.79 -12.56 -19.70
C LEU A 3 -3.03 -12.47 -18.36
N VAL A 4 -3.76 -12.29 -17.25
CA VAL A 4 -3.16 -12.23 -15.90
C VAL A 4 -2.76 -13.63 -15.45
N ASP A 5 -3.57 -14.65 -15.76
CA ASP A 5 -3.21 -16.05 -15.53
C ASP A 5 -1.86 -16.43 -16.19
N ARG A 6 -1.67 -16.10 -17.47
CA ARG A 6 -0.37 -16.33 -18.12
C ARG A 6 0.76 -15.50 -17.50
N ALA A 7 0.50 -14.26 -17.09
CA ALA A 7 1.52 -13.42 -16.48
C ALA A 7 1.98 -13.96 -15.11
N LEU A 8 1.06 -14.53 -14.33
CA LEU A 8 1.35 -15.16 -13.04
C LEU A 8 2.07 -16.51 -13.17
N GLN A 9 2.05 -17.15 -14.35
CA GLN A 9 2.85 -18.35 -14.62
C GLN A 9 4.35 -18.07 -14.86
N ALA A 10 4.81 -16.84 -14.63
CA ALA A 10 6.21 -16.46 -14.83
C ALA A 10 7.21 -17.35 -14.05
N PRO A 11 6.98 -17.71 -12.77
CA PRO A 11 7.86 -18.62 -12.03
C PRO A 11 8.00 -20.01 -12.67
N GLU A 12 6.91 -20.56 -13.22
CA GLU A 12 6.85 -21.89 -13.84
C GLU A 12 7.65 -21.95 -15.15
N TYR A 13 7.73 -20.83 -15.88
CA TYR A 13 8.53 -20.69 -17.09
C TYR A 13 9.94 -20.12 -16.85
N GLY A 14 10.31 -19.83 -15.59
CA GLY A 14 11.58 -19.20 -15.24
C GLY A 14 11.73 -17.78 -15.81
N GLU A 15 10.60 -17.11 -16.06
CA GLU A 15 10.58 -15.73 -16.53
C GLU A 15 10.88 -14.79 -15.38
N HIS A 16 11.74 -13.79 -15.63
CA HIS A 16 11.92 -12.71 -14.67
C HIS A 16 10.70 -11.79 -14.71
N ALA A 17 10.13 -11.48 -13.54
CA ALA A 17 9.06 -10.49 -13.43
C ALA A 17 9.61 -9.10 -13.80
N THR A 18 9.17 -8.58 -14.95
CA THR A 18 9.61 -7.27 -15.48
C THR A 18 8.53 -6.20 -15.36
N GLY A 19 7.30 -6.59 -15.04
CA GLY A 19 6.19 -5.67 -14.83
C GLY A 19 5.20 -6.16 -13.77
N PRO A 20 4.32 -5.27 -13.28
CA PRO A 20 3.47 -5.55 -12.12
C PRO A 20 2.51 -6.73 -12.31
N ALA A 21 2.09 -7.01 -13.55
CA ALA A 21 1.19 -8.13 -13.84
C ALA A 21 1.83 -9.52 -13.62
N GLN A 22 3.17 -9.60 -13.54
CA GLN A 22 3.93 -10.83 -13.28
C GLN A 22 4.34 -10.97 -11.80
N ASP A 23 4.08 -9.94 -10.97
CA ASP A 23 4.35 -9.95 -9.54
C ASP A 23 3.12 -10.51 -8.82
N GLU A 24 3.24 -11.76 -8.36
CA GLU A 24 2.14 -12.50 -7.76
C GLU A 24 1.59 -11.83 -6.50
N GLU A 25 2.45 -11.35 -5.61
CA GLU A 25 2.02 -10.69 -4.37
C GLU A 25 1.32 -9.37 -4.68
N PHE A 26 1.91 -8.55 -5.56
CA PHE A 26 1.32 -7.28 -5.94
C PHE A 26 -0.06 -7.46 -6.59
N VAL A 27 -0.22 -8.45 -7.47
CA VAL A 27 -1.50 -8.72 -8.13
C VAL A 27 -2.52 -9.28 -7.16
N LEU A 28 -2.20 -10.37 -6.44
CA LEU A 28 -3.19 -11.09 -5.65
C LEU A 28 -3.60 -10.33 -4.39
N ALA A 29 -2.71 -9.57 -3.76
CA ALA A 29 -3.04 -8.79 -2.57
C ALA A 29 -3.94 -7.57 -2.85
N HIS A 30 -4.12 -7.18 -4.12
CA HIS A 30 -4.88 -5.98 -4.50
C HIS A 30 -6.01 -6.25 -5.51
N ALA A 31 -6.25 -7.51 -5.88
CA ALA A 31 -7.23 -7.87 -6.91
C ALA A 31 -8.69 -7.85 -6.39
N ASP A 32 -8.92 -8.19 -5.13
CA ASP A 32 -10.27 -8.21 -4.55
C ASP A 32 -10.73 -6.81 -4.17
N ASN A 33 -11.78 -6.32 -4.84
CA ASN A 33 -12.32 -5.00 -4.58
C ASN A 33 -13.13 -4.92 -3.27
N VAL A 34 -13.60 -6.02 -2.71
CA VAL A 34 -14.28 -6.03 -1.41
C VAL A 34 -13.29 -5.63 -0.32
N GLU A 35 -12.11 -6.22 -0.34
CA GLU A 35 -11.01 -5.89 0.58
C GLU A 35 -10.48 -4.48 0.30
N ALA A 36 -10.14 -4.19 -0.97
CA ALA A 36 -9.54 -2.90 -1.34
C ALA A 36 -10.49 -1.72 -1.08
N ALA A 37 -11.77 -1.83 -1.43
CA ALA A 37 -12.74 -0.77 -1.17
C ALA A 37 -13.05 -0.64 0.33
N GLY A 38 -13.09 -1.77 1.05
CA GLY A 38 -13.20 -1.78 2.51
C GLY A 38 -12.07 -0.95 3.14
N PHE A 39 -10.83 -1.24 2.78
CA PHE A 39 -9.67 -0.48 3.23
C PHE A 39 -9.76 0.99 2.79
N VAL A 40 -9.96 1.33 1.52
CA VAL A 40 -10.03 2.76 1.14
C VAL A 40 -11.14 3.50 1.90
N SER A 41 -12.28 2.84 2.15
CA SER A 41 -13.39 3.44 2.89
C SER A 41 -13.12 3.60 4.39
N HIS A 42 -12.22 2.78 4.97
CA HIS A 42 -11.89 2.83 6.40
C HIS A 42 -11.32 4.19 6.79
N LEU A 43 -10.61 4.89 5.89
CA LEU A 43 -10.02 6.22 6.12
C LEU A 43 -11.03 7.29 6.56
N LYS A 44 -12.33 7.08 6.31
CA LYS A 44 -13.41 7.97 6.78
C LYS A 44 -13.73 7.79 8.26
N LEU A 45 -13.31 6.68 8.87
CA LEU A 45 -13.47 6.44 10.30
C LEU A 45 -12.59 7.42 11.10
N PRO A 46 -12.87 7.61 12.38
CA PRO A 46 -12.10 8.54 13.19
C PRO A 46 -10.65 8.07 13.40
N HIS A 47 -9.68 8.81 12.87
CA HIS A 47 -8.23 8.58 13.05
C HIS A 47 -7.56 9.71 13.88
N TYR A 48 -8.32 10.40 14.73
CA TYR A 48 -7.83 11.59 15.45
C TYR A 48 -6.74 11.26 16.48
N VAL A 49 -6.70 10.03 17.02
CA VAL A 49 -5.64 9.61 17.95
C VAL A 49 -4.30 9.48 17.22
N ASP A 50 -4.27 8.73 16.12
CA ASP A 50 -3.06 8.54 15.31
C ASP A 50 -2.60 9.89 14.72
N PHE A 51 -3.55 10.68 14.21
CA PHE A 51 -3.25 12.01 13.68
C PHE A 51 -2.66 12.95 14.73
N GLN A 52 -3.15 12.87 15.98
CA GLN A 52 -2.62 13.68 17.07
C GLN A 52 -1.19 13.27 17.45
N ALA A 53 -0.86 11.97 17.41
CA ALA A 53 0.50 11.50 17.65
C ALA A 53 1.48 12.04 16.59
N GLU A 54 1.10 12.02 15.31
CA GLU A 54 1.89 12.59 14.23
C GLU A 54 2.04 14.12 14.36
N LEU A 55 0.97 14.83 14.74
CA LEU A 55 1.04 16.28 15.01
C LEU A 55 1.97 16.62 16.18
N GLU A 56 2.03 15.78 17.20
CA GLU A 56 2.95 15.97 18.32
C GLU A 56 4.41 15.86 17.85
N LEU A 57 4.74 14.84 17.07
CA LEU A 57 6.07 14.68 16.47
C LEU A 57 6.43 15.88 15.60
N LEU A 58 5.51 16.30 14.71
CA LEU A 58 5.71 17.46 13.84
C LEU A 58 6.03 18.74 14.62
N LYS A 59 5.30 19.00 15.72
CA LYS A 59 5.54 20.19 16.57
C LYS A 59 6.91 20.16 17.24
N ARG A 60 7.37 18.98 17.69
CA ARG A 60 8.71 18.83 18.28
C ARG A 60 9.81 19.14 17.25
N LEU A 61 9.69 18.58 16.05
CA LEU A 61 10.66 18.85 14.96
C LEU A 61 10.72 20.34 14.58
N GLN A 62 9.57 21.03 14.56
CA GLN A 62 9.53 22.47 14.32
C GLN A 62 10.21 23.29 15.43
N GLN A 63 10.05 22.88 16.69
CA GLN A 63 10.71 23.54 17.83
C GLN A 63 12.23 23.33 17.78
N GLU A 64 12.70 22.13 17.46
CA GLU A 64 14.13 21.84 17.30
C GLU A 64 14.79 22.70 16.22
N GLN A 65 14.11 22.92 15.08
CA GLN A 65 14.62 23.78 14.01
C GLN A 65 14.64 25.27 14.37
N ASN A 66 13.68 25.76 15.14
CA ASN A 66 13.63 27.17 15.55
C ASN A 66 14.57 27.53 16.71
N HIS A 67 15.10 26.54 17.41
CA HIS A 67 16.00 26.72 18.56
C HIS A 67 17.47 26.35 18.28
N GLY A 68 17.81 25.97 17.04
CA GLY A 68 19.19 25.80 16.56
C GLY A 68 19.66 26.98 15.72
#